data_AF-A0A7S2TLM2-F1
#
_entry.id   AF-A0A7S2TLM2-F1
#
_cell.length_a   1.000
_cell.length_b   1.000
_cell.length_c   1.000
_cell.angle_alpha   90.00
_cell.angle_beta   90.00
_cell.angle_gamma   90.00
#
_symmetry.space_group_name_H-M   'P 1'
#
loop_
_entity.id
_entity.type
_entity.pdbx_description
1 polymer ?
#
loop_
_entity_poly.entity_id
_entity_poly.type
_entity_poly.pdbx_seq_one_letter_code
_entity_poly.pdbx_strand_id
1 'polypeptide(L)'
;IVGPSRAGKTPLSFYLGLRGFKVANYPIVPGEEPPRELFEFPDKIIALTIKPDRLLNIREKRMKQFGRTGTQYSSYDKIVDEIRQVERLYRQHPTWLVVDTTNSGLEETAAE
;
A
#
# COMPACT_ATOMS: atom_id res chain seq x y z
N ILE A 1 -1.44 0.57 -9.94
CA ILE A 1 -0.76 0.74 -8.63
C ILE A 1 -1.25 -0.34 -7.69
N VAL A 2 -0.33 -1.07 -7.08
CA VAL A 2 -0.59 -2.13 -6.10
C VAL A 2 0.16 -1.86 -4.80
N GLY A 3 -0.21 -2.50 -3.69
CA GLY A 3 0.37 -2.18 -2.38
C GLY A 3 -0.49 -2.60 -1.18
N PRO A 4 0.08 -2.67 0.04
CA PRO A 4 -0.66 -2.81 1.28
C PRO A 4 -1.68 -1.68 1.47
N SER A 5 -2.73 -1.92 2.25
CA SER A 5 -3.69 -0.85 2.56
C SER A 5 -2.98 0.26 3.34
N ARG A 6 -3.22 1.53 2.97
CA ARG A 6 -2.59 2.74 3.56
C ARG A 6 -1.10 2.98 3.19
N ALA A 7 -0.56 2.30 2.18
CA ALA A 7 0.77 2.57 1.63
C ALA A 7 0.82 3.75 0.62
N GLY A 8 -0.11 4.71 0.67
CA GLY A 8 -0.08 5.88 -0.22
C GLY A 8 -0.59 5.68 -1.66
N LYS A 9 -1.27 4.56 -1.96
CA LYS A 9 -1.81 4.28 -3.31
C LYS A 9 -2.77 5.36 -3.81
N THR A 10 -3.69 5.84 -2.96
CA THR A 10 -4.71 6.82 -3.34
C THR A 10 -4.11 8.18 -3.70
N PRO A 11 -3.28 8.82 -2.85
CA PRO A 11 -2.58 10.04 -3.21
C PRO A 11 -1.76 9.91 -4.50
N LEU A 12 -1.01 8.80 -4.67
CA LEU A 12 -0.22 8.59 -5.88
C LEU A 12 -1.09 8.42 -7.13
N SER A 13 -2.19 7.66 -7.04
CA SER A 13 -3.12 7.48 -8.15
C SER A 13 -3.76 8.80 -8.57
N PHE A 14 -4.10 9.65 -7.60
CA PHE A 14 -4.67 10.97 -7.85
C PHE A 14 -3.66 11.90 -8.52
N TYR A 15 -2.43 11.96 -7.98
CA TYR A 15 -1.35 12.75 -8.55
C TYR A 15 -1.04 12.38 -10.00
N LEU A 16 -0.94 11.08 -10.30
CA LEU A 16 -0.73 10.60 -11.66
C LEU A 16 -1.94 10.90 -12.57
N GLY A 17 -3.16 10.83 -12.03
CA GLY A 17 -4.37 11.27 -12.73
C GLY A 17 -4.32 12.73 -13.16
N LEU A 18 -3.88 13.63 -12.28
CA LEU A 18 -3.67 15.05 -12.59
C LEU A 18 -2.62 15.28 -13.68
N ARG A 19 -1.70 14.33 -13.88
CA ARG A 19 -0.68 14.35 -14.94
C ARG A 19 -1.17 13.72 -16.26
N GLY A 20 -2.45 13.34 -16.34
CA GLY A 20 -3.06 12.79 -17.55
C GLY A 20 -2.99 11.26 -17.67
N PHE A 21 -2.53 10.54 -16.64
CA PHE A 21 -2.49 9.09 -16.66
C PHE A 21 -3.83 8.48 -16.22
N LYS A 22 -4.28 7.44 -16.93
CA LYS A 22 -5.38 6.58 -16.45
C LYS A 22 -4.79 5.55 -15.48
N VAL A 23 -5.17 5.62 -14.22
CA VAL A 23 -4.57 4.80 -13.16
C VAL A 23 -5.60 3.89 -12.52
N ALA A 24 -5.29 2.60 -12.45
CA ALA A 24 -6.02 1.63 -11.63
C ALA A 24 -5.32 1.46 -10.27
N ASN A 25 -6.11 1.45 -9.19
CA ASN A 25 -5.65 1.21 -7.83
C ASN A 25 -6.19 -0.13 -7.36
N TYR A 26 -5.31 -1.12 -7.19
CA TYR A 26 -5.68 -2.46 -6.78
C TYR A 26 -5.03 -2.78 -5.42
N PRO A 27 -5.81 -3.06 -4.36
CA PRO A 27 -5.27 -3.49 -3.08
C PRO A 27 -4.77 -4.93 -3.19
N ILE A 28 -3.54 -5.20 -2.72
CA ILE A 28 -3.11 -6.59 -2.52
C ILE A 28 -3.70 -7.06 -1.19
N VAL A 29 -4.54 -8.10 -1.24
CA VAL A 29 -5.13 -8.73 -0.07
C VAL A 29 -4.34 -10.00 0.25
N PRO A 30 -3.76 -10.14 1.46
CA PRO A 30 -3.07 -11.35 1.88
C PRO A 30 -3.96 -12.59 1.76
N GLY A 31 -3.45 -13.64 1.13
CA GLY A 31 -4.17 -14.90 0.91
C GLY A 31 -5.08 -14.94 -0.32
N GLU A 32 -5.24 -13.83 -1.04
CA GLU A 32 -5.98 -13.79 -2.30
C GLU A 32 -5.01 -13.66 -3.48
N GLU A 33 -5.29 -14.42 -4.55
CA GLU A 33 -4.53 -14.31 -5.80
C GLU A 33 -5.00 -13.06 -6.57
N PRO A 34 -4.08 -12.17 -6.99
CA PRO A 34 -4.45 -11.03 -7.82
C PRO A 34 -5.08 -11.46 -9.15
N PRO A 35 -5.94 -10.62 -9.75
CA PRO A 35 -6.54 -10.90 -11.05
C PRO A 35 -5.44 -11.07 -12.11
N ARG A 36 -5.65 -12.03 -13.02
CA ARG A 36 -4.69 -12.38 -14.09
C ARG A 36 -4.32 -11.18 -14.97
N GLU A 37 -5.27 -10.28 -15.17
CA GLU A 37 -5.15 -9.05 -15.96
C GLU A 37 -4.05 -8.13 -15.40
N LEU A 38 -3.74 -8.23 -14.11
CA LEU A 38 -2.63 -7.52 -13.50
C LEU A 38 -1.29 -7.97 -14.12
N PHE A 39 -1.12 -9.26 -14.36
CA PHE A 39 0.14 -9.84 -14.83
C PHE A 39 0.37 -9.68 -16.34
N GLU A 40 -0.65 -9.27 -17.10
CA GLU A 40 -0.54 -9.03 -18.55
C GLU A 40 0.28 -7.77 -18.90
N PHE A 41 0.42 -6.83 -17.95
CA PHE A 41 1.10 -5.56 -18.16
C PHE A 41 2.15 -5.27 -17.08
N PRO A 42 3.17 -6.12 -16.91
CA PRO A 42 4.12 -6.06 -15.80
C PRO A 42 4.89 -4.73 -15.75
N ASP A 43 5.22 -4.15 -16.91
CA ASP A 43 5.98 -2.88 -17.01
C ASP A 43 5.16 -1.65 -16.59
N LYS A 44 3.84 -1.81 -16.41
CA LYS A 44 2.93 -0.74 -15.96
C LYS A 44 2.62 -0.82 -14.47
N ILE A 45 3.25 -1.75 -13.75
CA ILE A 45 2.98 -1.97 -12.33
C ILE A 45 3.93 -1.15 -11.46
N ILE A 46 3.33 -0.27 -10.67
CA ILE A 46 3.96 0.39 -9.53
C ILE A 46 3.46 -0.30 -8.27
N ALA A 47 4.38 -0.96 -7.56
CA ALA A 47 4.14 -1.69 -6.34
C ALA A 47 4.65 -0.90 -5.14
N LEU A 48 3.76 -0.52 -4.22
CA LEU A 48 4.13 0.25 -3.04
C LEU A 48 4.40 -0.68 -1.87
N THR A 49 5.52 -0.48 -1.18
CA THR A 49 5.81 -1.10 0.12
C THR A 49 5.96 -0.02 1.19
N ILE A 50 5.91 -0.44 2.45
CA ILE A 50 6.00 0.41 3.62
C ILE A 50 6.46 -0.42 4.82
N LYS A 51 7.26 0.16 5.72
CA LYS A 51 7.65 -0.54 6.95
C LYS A 51 6.47 -0.74 7.91
N PRO A 52 6.41 -1.88 8.65
CA PRO A 52 5.31 -2.20 9.55
C PRO A 52 5.01 -1.14 10.62
N ASP A 53 6.06 -0.58 11.23
CA ASP A 53 5.99 0.46 12.26
C ASP A 53 5.32 1.73 11.73
N ARG A 54 5.71 2.18 10.54
CA ARG A 54 5.10 3.34 9.91
C ARG A 54 3.65 3.07 9.53
N LEU A 55 3.35 1.88 8.99
CA LEU A 55 2.00 1.51 8.61
C LEU A 55 1.06 1.42 9.83
N LEU A 56 1.54 0.88 10.96
CA LEU A 56 0.81 0.89 12.23
C LEU A 56 0.48 2.33 12.66
N ASN A 57 1.50 3.21 12.68
CA ASN A 57 1.32 4.62 13.06
C ASN A 57 0.25 5.32 12.19
N ILE A 58 0.27 5.08 10.88
CA ILE A 58 -0.72 5.64 9.95
C ILE A 58 -2.13 5.11 10.26
N ARG A 59 -2.27 3.79 10.47
CA ARG A 59 -3.56 3.16 10.79
C ARG A 59 -4.12 3.66 12.11
N GLU A 60 -3.26 3.82 13.12
CA GLU A 60 -3.65 4.36 14.43
C GLU A 60 -4.10 5.82 14.35
N LYS A 61 -3.35 6.68 13.65
CA LYS A 61 -3.76 8.08 13.43
C LYS A 61 -5.15 8.18 12.82
N ARG A 62 -5.42 7.36 11.79
CA ARG A 62 -6.76 7.32 11.16
C ARG A 62 -7.83 6.77 12.09
N MET A 63 -7.55 5.72 12.86
CA MET A 63 -8.51 5.18 13.83
C MET A 63 -8.88 6.22 14.90
N LYS A 64 -7.90 7.00 15.38
CA LYS A 64 -8.13 8.13 16.28
C LYS A 64 -9.02 9.21 15.65
N GLN A 65 -8.81 9.56 14.38
CA GLN A 65 -9.68 10.50 13.65
C GLN A 65 -11.14 10.02 13.58
N PHE A 66 -11.39 8.71 13.55
CA PHE A 66 -12.73 8.13 13.55
C PHE A 66 -13.27 7.78 14.97
N GLY A 67 -12.57 8.19 16.04
CA GLY A 67 -13.00 7.95 17.42
C GLY A 67 -12.94 6.47 17.87
N ARG A 68 -12.11 5.64 17.23
CA ARG A 68 -12.01 4.20 17.53
C ARG A 68 -10.64 3.86 18.15
N THR A 69 -10.63 3.03 19.20
CA THR A 69 -9.42 2.47 19.81
C THR A 69 -9.36 0.95 19.59
N GLY A 70 -8.16 0.41 19.37
CA GLY A 70 -7.92 -1.02 19.14
C GLY A 70 -6.66 -1.52 19.85
N THR A 71 -6.47 -2.83 19.93
CA THR A 71 -5.30 -3.44 20.60
C THR A 71 -4.07 -3.41 19.66
N GLN A 72 -3.02 -2.70 20.08
CA GLN A 72 -1.85 -2.40 19.24
C GLN A 72 -1.02 -3.66 18.90
N TYR A 73 -0.79 -4.53 19.89
CA TYR A 73 0.10 -5.70 19.72
C TYR A 73 -0.42 -6.69 18.67
N SER A 74 -1.69 -7.09 18.78
CA SER A 74 -2.32 -8.00 17.80
C SER A 74 -2.43 -7.41 16.39
N SER A 75 -2.38 -6.08 16.27
CA SER A 75 -2.43 -5.38 14.99
C SER A 75 -1.05 -5.33 14.32
N TYR A 76 0.03 -5.25 15.11
CA TYR A 76 1.39 -5.18 14.58
C TYR A 76 1.81 -6.49 13.89
N ASP A 77 1.61 -7.64 14.55
CA ASP A 77 1.98 -8.95 13.96
C ASP A 77 1.24 -9.20 12.64
N LYS A 78 -0.05 -8.85 12.59
CA LYS A 78 -0.86 -8.92 11.37
C LYS A 78 -0.32 -8.02 10.25
N ILE A 79 0.15 -6.81 10.60
CA ILE A 79 0.75 -5.88 9.64
C ILE A 79 2.07 -6.43 9.10
N VAL A 80 2.90 -7.02 9.97
CA VAL A 80 4.17 -7.66 9.56
C VAL A 80 3.88 -8.79 8.58
N ASP A 81 2.90 -9.64 8.87
CA ASP A 81 2.52 -10.74 7.98
C ASP A 81 1.89 -10.24 6.66
N GLU A 82 1.06 -9.19 6.69
CA GLU A 82 0.52 -8.53 5.49
C GLU A 82 1.66 -8.06 4.59
N ILE A 83 2.63 -7.31 5.13
CA ILE A 83 3.77 -6.78 4.36
C ILE A 83 4.62 -7.92 3.82
N ARG A 84 4.93 -8.94 4.64
CA ARG A 84 5.75 -10.09 4.23
C ARG A 84 5.12 -10.85 3.05
N GLN A 85 3.80 -11.03 3.06
CA GLN A 85 3.08 -11.69 1.96
C GLN A 85 3.13 -10.86 0.68
N VAL A 86 2.91 -9.54 0.81
CA VAL A 86 2.99 -8.60 -0.32
C VAL A 86 4.38 -8.57 -0.93
N GLU A 87 5.44 -8.50 -0.11
CA GLU A 87 6.82 -8.53 -0.61
C GLU A 87 7.19 -9.86 -1.27
N ARG A 88 6.58 -10.97 -0.83
CA ARG A 88 6.78 -12.28 -1.47
C ARG A 88 6.22 -12.27 -2.88
N LEU A 89 5.04 -11.69 -3.10
CA LEU A 89 4.48 -11.47 -4.44
C LEU A 89 5.43 -10.62 -5.28
N TYR A 90 5.95 -9.52 -4.74
CA TYR A 90 6.84 -8.64 -5.51
C TYR A 90 8.14 -9.33 -5.94
N ARG A 91 8.71 -10.19 -5.07
CA ARG A 91 9.90 -10.99 -5.43
C ARG A 91 9.64 -11.98 -6.57
N GLN A 92 8.39 -12.42 -6.77
CA GLN A 92 8.02 -13.29 -7.90
C GLN A 92 7.89 -12.49 -9.21
N HIS A 93 7.83 -11.16 -9.15
CA HIS A 93 7.67 -10.26 -10.30
C HIS A 93 8.76 -9.18 -10.34
N PRO A 94 10.00 -9.55 -10.69
CA PRO A 94 11.16 -8.64 -10.63
C PRO A 94 11.07 -7.43 -11.58
N THR A 95 10.17 -7.46 -12.56
CA THR A 95 9.92 -6.34 -13.50
C THR A 95 9.04 -5.24 -12.90
N TRP A 96 8.38 -5.49 -11.77
CA TRP A 96 7.53 -4.48 -11.13
C TRP A 96 8.38 -3.37 -10.54
N LEU A 97 7.95 -2.12 -10.72
CA LEU A 97 8.58 -0.99 -10.07
C LEU A 97 8.15 -0.95 -8.60
N VAL A 98 9.02 -1.43 -7.71
CA VAL A 98 8.78 -1.40 -6.25
C VAL A 98 9.25 -0.06 -5.67
N VAL A 99 8.35 0.64 -4.99
CA VAL A 99 8.60 1.95 -4.36
C VAL A 99 8.35 1.85 -2.86
N ASP A 100 9.34 2.17 -2.05
CA ASP A 100 9.20 2.29 -0.59
C ASP A 100 8.63 3.67 -0.22
N THR A 101 7.47 3.65 0.43
CA THR A 101 6.72 4.85 0.83
C THR A 101 6.85 5.18 2.31
N THR A 102 7.73 4.50 3.06
CA THR A 102 7.88 4.65 4.52
C THR A 102 8.10 6.10 4.95
N ASN A 103 8.98 6.82 4.26
CA ASN A 103 9.28 8.22 4.56
C ASN A 103 8.48 9.21 3.70
N SER A 104 7.51 8.72 2.94
CA SER A 104 6.66 9.58 2.13
C SER A 104 5.66 10.28 3.04
N GLY A 105 5.78 11.60 3.18
CA GLY A 105 4.79 12.45 3.86
C GLY A 105 3.42 12.50 3.18
N LEU A 106 3.21 11.73 2.09
CA LEU A 106 2.02 11.78 1.23
C LEU A 106 0.68 11.61 1.97
N GLU A 107 0.62 10.79 3.02
CA GLU A 107 -0.61 10.70 3.83
C GLU A 107 -0.73 11.80 4.89
N GLU A 108 0.38 12.35 5.38
CA GLU A 108 0.38 13.47 6.32
C GLU A 108 -0.03 14.77 5.60
N THR A 109 0.46 15.00 4.37
CA THR A 109 0.10 16.16 3.54
C THR A 109 -1.33 16.10 2.99
N ALA A 110 -1.93 14.91 2.88
CA ALA A 110 -3.32 14.77 2.41
C ALA A 110 -4.37 14.93 3.51
N ALA A 111 -3.94 15.03 4.78
CA ALA A 111 -4.81 15.23 5.94
C ALA A 111 -4.78 16.68 6.47
N GLU A 112 -3.91 17.54 5.93
CA GLU A 112 -3.99 19.01 6.00
C GLU A 112 -4.87 19.55 4.87
#